data_AF-A0A4Q7Y6Q7-F1
#
_entry.id   AF-A0A4Q7Y6Q7-F1
#
_cell.length_a   1.000
_cell.length_b   1.000
_cell.length_c   1.000
_cell.angle_alpha   90.00
_cell.angle_beta   90.00
_cell.angle_gamma   90.00
#
_symmetry.space_group_name_H-M   'P 1'
#
loop_
_entity.id
_entity.type
_entity.pdbx_description
1 polymer ?
#
loop_
_entity_poly.entity_id
_entity_poly.type
_entity_poly.pdbx_seq_one_letter_code
_entity_poly.pdbx_strand_id
1 'polypeptide(L)'
;MSVAAIAALIVTGVLVLALAGYLLWVVLLLRRLTDTLGKVVFGVDAIAHRVQPVNGLVGEINGDLAAVADALEDLAVELQGVPAARAS
;
A
#
# COMPACT_ATOMS: atom_id res chain seq x y z
N MET A 1 -31.74 56.61 -3.43
CA MET A 1 -31.50 55.23 -3.92
C MET A 1 -32.83 54.49 -3.82
N SER A 2 -33.28 53.80 -4.87
CA SER A 2 -34.59 53.13 -4.86
C SER A 2 -34.57 51.88 -3.97
N VAL A 3 -35.71 51.50 -3.40
CA VAL A 3 -35.86 50.28 -2.58
C VAL A 3 -35.43 49.03 -3.35
N ALA A 4 -35.74 48.98 -4.65
CA ALA A 4 -35.32 47.90 -5.54
C ALA A 4 -33.79 47.76 -5.64
N ALA A 5 -33.06 48.88 -5.68
CA ALA A 5 -31.59 48.86 -5.75
C ALA A 5 -30.96 48.31 -4.46
N ILE A 6 -31.51 48.69 -3.30
CA ILE A 6 -31.06 48.18 -1.99
C ILE A 6 -31.31 46.67 -1.89
N ALA A 7 -32.51 46.23 -2.28
CA ALA A 7 -32.86 44.81 -2.27
C ALA A 7 -31.95 43.98 -3.19
N ALA A 8 -31.68 44.47 -4.40
CA ALA A 8 -30.77 43.80 -5.33
C ALA A 8 -29.37 43.65 -4.74
N LEU A 9 -28.84 44.71 -4.11
CA LEU A 9 -27.52 44.71 -3.50
C LEU A 9 -27.41 43.70 -2.35
N ILE A 10 -28.45 43.60 -1.51
CA ILE A 10 -28.52 42.61 -0.44
C ILE A 10 -28.51 41.18 -1.01
N VAL A 11 -29.36 40.90 -2.00
CA VAL A 11 -29.45 39.57 -2.61
C VAL A 11 -28.12 39.17 -3.26
N THR A 12 -27.51 40.08 -4.02
CA THR A 12 -26.18 39.83 -4.61
C THR A 12 -25.13 39.60 -3.53
N GLY A 13 -25.13 40.40 -2.46
CA GLY A 13 -24.20 40.24 -1.34
C GLY A 13 -24.34 38.87 -0.65
N VAL A 14 -25.57 38.42 -0.40
CA VAL A 14 -25.84 37.09 0.18
C VAL A 14 -25.36 35.98 -0.76
N LEU A 15 -25.61 36.09 -2.06
CA LEU A 15 -25.13 35.13 -3.05
C LEU A 15 -23.60 35.03 -3.05
N VAL A 16 -22.91 36.16 -3.07
CA VAL A 16 -21.43 36.21 -3.04
C VAL A 16 -20.92 35.59 -1.74
N LEU A 17 -21.52 35.91 -0.59
CA LEU A 17 -21.14 35.33 0.70
C LEU A 17 -21.37 33.82 0.75
N ALA A 18 -22.49 33.33 0.22
CA ALA A 18 -22.77 31.91 0.14
C ALA A 18 -21.73 31.18 -0.73
N LEU A 19 -21.37 31.76 -1.88
CA LEU A 19 -20.33 31.23 -2.75
C LEU A 19 -18.96 31.21 -2.07
N ALA A 20 -18.59 32.31 -1.41
CA ALA A 20 -17.34 32.42 -0.70
C ALA A 20 -17.24 31.38 0.44
N GLY A 21 -18.33 31.21 1.20
CA GLY A 21 -18.42 30.19 2.26
C GLY A 21 -18.29 28.77 1.71
N TYR A 22 -18.94 28.48 0.58
CA TYR A 22 -18.83 27.18 -0.06
C TYR A 22 -17.40 26.88 -0.53
N LEU A 23 -16.73 27.84 -1.14
CA LEU A 23 -15.32 27.69 -1.56
C LEU A 23 -14.40 27.45 -0.36
N LEU A 24 -14.60 28.17 0.75
CA LEU A 24 -13.87 27.95 2.00
C LEU A 24 -14.03 26.52 2.51
N TRP A 25 -15.26 25.99 2.47
CA TRP A 25 -15.52 24.60 2.85
C TRP A 25 -14.76 23.63 1.95
N VAL A 26 -14.83 23.80 0.63
CA VAL A 26 -14.13 22.93 -0.33
C VAL A 26 -12.61 22.94 -0.08
N VAL A 27 -12.01 24.09 0.20
CA VAL A 27 -10.58 24.20 0.54
C VAL A 27 -10.24 23.43 1.82
N LEU A 28 -11.07 23.53 2.86
CA LEU A 28 -10.87 22.78 4.11
C LEU A 28 -11.00 21.27 3.90
N LEU A 29 -11.93 20.85 3.04
CA LEU A 29 -12.12 19.44 2.70
C LEU A 29 -10.91 18.90 1.94
N LEU A 30 -10.43 19.64 0.93
CA LEU A 30 -9.23 19.28 0.17
C LEU A 30 -8.01 19.16 1.08
N ARG A 31 -7.82 20.09 2.03
CA ARG A 31 -6.73 20.02 3.01
C ARG A 31 -6.77 18.73 3.84
N ARG A 32 -7.95 18.35 4.36
CA ARG A 32 -8.10 17.10 5.12
C ARG A 32 -7.78 15.87 4.28
N LEU A 33 -8.18 15.87 3.01
CA LEU A 33 -7.88 14.77 2.09
C LEU A 33 -6.38 14.69 1.82
N THR A 34 -5.70 15.82 1.58
CA THR A 34 -4.24 15.86 1.39
C THR A 34 -3.49 15.35 2.62
N ASP A 35 -3.89 15.73 3.83
CA ASP A 35 -3.28 15.22 5.07
C ASP A 35 -3.49 13.72 5.25
N THR A 36 -4.66 13.22 4.86
CA THR A 36 -5.00 11.79 4.93
C THR A 36 -4.19 11.00 3.91
N LEU A 37 -4.09 11.49 2.67
CA LEU A 37 -3.29 10.89 1.61
C LEU A 37 -1.81 10.86 1.99
N GLY A 38 -1.27 11.92 2.59
CA GLY A 38 0.11 11.95 3.08
C GLY A 38 0.40 10.84 4.10
N LYS A 39 -0.53 10.59 5.03
CA LYS A 39 -0.42 9.49 6.00
C LYS A 39 -0.49 8.12 5.36
N VAL A 40 -1.36 7.94 4.36
CA VAL A 40 -1.49 6.67 3.62
C VAL A 40 -0.21 6.38 2.83
N VAL A 41 0.35 7.36 2.12
CA VAL A 41 1.63 7.19 1.40
C VAL A 41 2.75 6.81 2.37
N PHE A 42 2.84 7.50 3.51
CA PHE A 42 3.84 7.17 4.53
C PHE A 42 3.65 5.76 5.11
N GLY A 43 2.40 5.36 5.33
CA GLY A 43 2.06 4.01 5.79
C GLY A 43 2.47 2.92 4.78
N VAL A 44 2.20 3.14 3.50
CA VAL A 44 2.58 2.21 2.43
C VAL A 44 4.10 2.11 2.28
N ASP A 45 4.82 3.23 2.37
CA ASP A 45 6.29 3.24 2.31
C ASP A 45 6.93 2.52 3.51
N ALA A 46 6.35 2.67 4.69
CA ALA A 46 6.76 1.93 5.88
C ALA A 46 6.49 0.42 5.76
N ILE A 47 5.38 0.03 5.13
CA ILE A 47 5.09 -1.38 4.83
C ILE A 47 6.11 -1.91 3.82
N ALA A 48 6.41 -1.17 2.76
CA ALA A 48 7.41 -1.55 1.76
C ALA A 48 8.79 -1.78 2.40
N HIS A 49 9.24 -0.89 3.28
CA HIS A 49 10.49 -1.06 4.04
C HIS A 49 10.47 -2.29 4.96
N ARG A 50 9.33 -2.62 5.58
CA ARG A 50 9.21 -3.81 6.44
C ARG A 50 9.16 -5.12 5.66
N VAL A 51 8.70 -5.10 4.40
CA VAL A 51 8.65 -6.29 3.54
C VAL A 51 9.96 -6.49 2.78
N GLN A 52 10.80 -5.46 2.63
CA GLN A 52 12.13 -5.56 2.04
C GLN A 52 13.01 -6.70 2.61
N PRO A 53 13.12 -6.91 3.94
CA PRO A 53 13.88 -8.03 4.50
C PRO A 53 13.26 -9.41 4.22
N VAL A 54 11.97 -9.48 3.87
CA VAL A 54 11.30 -10.75 3.52
C VAL A 54 11.84 -11.31 2.20
N ASN A 55 12.21 -10.45 1.24
CA ASN A 55 12.84 -10.89 -0.01
C ASN A 55 14.20 -11.58 0.23
N GLY A 56 14.97 -11.12 1.22
CA GLY A 56 16.23 -11.76 1.61
C GLY A 56 15.99 -13.14 2.21
N LEU A 57 15.04 -13.26 3.14
CA LEU A 57 14.67 -14.53 3.77
C LEU A 57 14.15 -15.56 2.76
N VAL A 58 13.34 -15.14 1.79
CA VAL A 58 12.83 -16.03 0.74
C VAL A 58 13.98 -16.53 -0.16
N GLY A 59 15.00 -15.72 -0.39
CA GLY A 59 16.21 -16.12 -1.10
C GLY A 59 17.00 -17.19 -0.36
N GLU A 60 17.24 -17.01 0.94
CA GLU A 60 17.90 -18.01 1.79
C GLU A 60 17.11 -19.32 1.86
N ILE A 61 15.79 -19.27 2.09
CA ILE A 61 14.93 -20.46 2.15
C ILE A 61 14.97 -21.24 0.83
N ASN A 62 14.96 -20.56 -0.32
CA ASN A 62 15.08 -21.22 -1.62
C ASN A 62 16.44 -21.88 -1.82
N GLY A 63 17.51 -21.27 -1.30
CA GLY A 63 18.86 -21.86 -1.30
C GLY A 63 18.92 -23.12 -0.45
N ASP A 64 18.38 -23.07 0.76
CA ASP A 64 18.32 -24.21 1.67
C ASP A 64 17.45 -25.35 1.09
N LEU A 65 16.31 -25.02 0.46
CA LEU A 65 15.46 -26.02 -0.21
C LEU A 65 16.16 -26.68 -1.40
N ALA A 66 16.94 -25.92 -2.18
CA ALA A 66 17.72 -26.48 -3.27
C ALA A 66 18.80 -27.45 -2.75
N ALA A 67 19.51 -27.07 -1.68
CA ALA A 67 20.50 -27.93 -1.05
C ALA A 67 19.88 -29.22 -0.48
N VAL A 68 18.68 -29.13 0.11
CA VAL A 68 17.93 -30.29 0.59
C VAL A 68 17.50 -31.18 -0.58
N ALA A 69 17.01 -30.59 -1.68
CA ALA A 69 16.62 -31.32 -2.88
C ALA A 69 17.80 -32.10 -3.50
N ASP A 70 18.97 -31.46 -3.63
CA ASP A 70 20.19 -32.11 -4.13
C ASP A 70 20.61 -33.28 -3.23
N ALA A 71 20.59 -33.10 -1.91
CA ALA A 71 20.93 -34.17 -0.97
C ALA A 71 19.94 -35.36 -1.03
N LEU A 72 18.66 -35.08 -1.27
CA LEU A 72 17.64 -36.11 -1.48
C LEU A 72 17.84 -36.86 -2.81
N GLU A 73 18.26 -36.17 -3.86
CA GLU A 73 18.55 -36.78 -5.16
C GLU A 73 19.81 -37.66 -5.11
N ASP A 74 20.88 -37.19 -4.45
CA ASP A 74 22.08 -37.97 -4.20
C ASP A 74 21.78 -39.26 -3.39
N LEU A 75 20.97 -39.14 -2.34
CA LEU A 75 20.55 -40.30 -1.54
C LEU A 75 19.71 -41.29 -2.36
N ALA A 76 18.83 -40.78 -3.24
CA ALA A 76 18.03 -41.62 -4.12
C ALA A 76 18.90 -42.37 -5.14
N VAL A 77 19.95 -41.75 -5.66
CA VAL A 77 20.94 -42.37 -6.54
C VAL A 77 21.74 -43.44 -5.79
N GLU A 78 22.17 -43.15 -4.55
CA GLU A 78 22.89 -44.12 -3.72
C GLU A 78 22.03 -45.36 -3.42
N LEU A 79 20.75 -45.18 -3.09
CA LEU A 79 19.82 -46.28 -2.82
C LEU A 79 19.48 -47.10 -4.07
N GLN A 80 19.46 -46.51 -5.26
CA GLN A 80 19.31 -47.26 -6.52
C GLN A 80 20.55 -48.10 -6.85
N GLY A 81 21.72 -47.70 -6.36
CA GLY A 81 22.98 -48.42 -6.48
C GLY A 81 23.19 -49.55 -5.45
N VAL A 82 22.33 -49.67 -4.43
CA VAL A 82 22.39 -50.75 -3.43
C VAL A 82 21.52 -51.93 -3.90
N PRO A 83 22.09 -52.97 -4.52
CA PRO A 83 21.35 -54.21 -4.77
C PRO A 83 20.89 -54.80 -3.44
N ALA A 84 19.70 -55.42 -3.45
CA ALA A 84 19.01 -56.08 -2.34
C ALA A 84 19.84 -57.19 -1.64
N ALA A 85 20.95 -56.82 -1.02
CA ALA A 85 21.95 -57.72 -0.45
C ALA A 85 21.82 -57.85 1.07
N ARG A 86 20.61 -57.71 1.62
CA ARG A 86 20.26 -58.10 3.00
C ARG A 86 18.80 -58.57 3.08
N ALA A 87 18.50 -59.67 2.40
CA ALA A 87 17.33 -60.49 2.72
C ALA A 87 17.75 -61.97 2.59
N SER A 88 18.64 -62.39 3.49
CA SER A 88 19.00 -63.78 3.76
C SER A 88 19.17 -63.94 5.26
#